data_AF-A0A8J2V6N2-F1
#
_entry.id   AF-A0A8J2V6N2-F1
#
_cell.length_a   1.000
_cell.length_b   1.000
_cell.length_c   1.000
_cell.angle_alpha   90.00
_cell.angle_beta   90.00
_cell.angle_gamma   90.00
#
_symmetry.space_group_name_H-M   'P 1'
#
loop_
_entity.id
_entity.type
_entity.pdbx_description
1 polymer ?
#
loop_
_entity_poly.entity_id
_entity_poly.type
_entity_poly.pdbx_seq_one_letter_code
_entity_poly.pdbx_strand_id
1 'polypeptide(L)'
;MKPKLRSGQLATSSLGYTARNIPLIIGLFLFPALAVVAIELAYVMVAHGDVWSAILRGETGTMQTGYHGLPGYLAQWALYFITMLLLTPGAVRLSRIIAGDIERPGGLWHFSFGMREWRYVGASLLVSLVYIIFDLSLPAGWAQFANGGVLPNMYAILGIPQGLEIWIFLALTILMIWITVKLVPFLPMVAIEDRLTIGRGLGLSVGNFWNILGALILLVLILAAIYIALMIIVAIVAVILIFAVVLASGIDDPDQGTQVGTAMGFAIGFLSSYAFNAFSGAAAMVLATMIYLGIARPKTDQDLIDRLDDTPRKPEDEPDTDDEDGVKRDGETAASDRK
;
A
#
# COMPACT_ATOMS: atom_id res chain seq x y z
N MET A 1 18.29 22.66 10.16
CA MET A 1 16.84 22.42 10.33
C MET A 1 16.42 21.32 9.37
N LYS A 2 15.53 20.39 9.75
CA LYS A 2 15.00 19.40 8.79
C LYS A 2 14.03 20.11 7.82
N PRO A 3 14.05 19.78 6.51
CA PRO A 3 13.08 20.32 5.57
C PRO A 3 11.65 19.94 5.99
N LYS A 4 10.71 20.87 5.81
CA LYS A 4 9.30 20.66 6.14
C LYS A 4 8.57 20.11 4.92
N LEU A 5 8.03 18.91 5.06
CA LEU A 5 7.22 18.28 4.01
C LEU A 5 5.90 19.04 3.79
N ARG A 6 5.49 19.21 2.53
CA ARG A 6 4.18 19.77 2.16
C ARG A 6 3.19 18.64 1.95
N SER A 7 2.27 18.45 2.90
CA SER A 7 1.35 17.30 2.94
C SER A 7 0.50 17.14 1.67
N GLY A 8 -0.13 18.24 1.22
CA GLY A 8 -0.98 18.23 0.03
C GLY A 8 -0.21 17.84 -1.24
N GLN A 9 1.01 18.37 -1.38
CA GLN A 9 1.87 18.07 -2.51
C GLN A 9 2.36 16.63 -2.51
N LEU A 10 2.75 16.08 -1.35
CA LEU A 10 3.14 14.67 -1.26
C LEU A 10 2.00 13.72 -1.66
N ALA A 11 0.79 14.00 -1.17
CA ALA A 11 -0.39 13.18 -1.51
C ALA A 11 -0.69 13.24 -3.02
N THR A 12 -0.76 14.43 -3.61
CA THR A 12 -1.05 14.58 -5.05
C THR A 12 0.08 14.06 -5.94
N SER A 13 1.35 14.31 -5.59
CA SER A 13 2.51 13.78 -6.32
C SER A 13 2.56 12.26 -6.26
N SER A 14 2.23 11.64 -5.12
CA SER A 14 2.21 10.18 -5.01
C SER A 14 1.15 9.55 -5.90
N LEU A 15 -0.05 10.12 -5.95
CA LEU A 15 -1.13 9.69 -6.85
C LEU A 15 -0.80 9.94 -8.31
N GLY A 16 -0.27 11.13 -8.63
CA GLY A 16 0.14 11.49 -9.99
C GLY A 16 1.22 10.55 -10.52
N TYR A 17 2.24 10.25 -9.70
CA TYR A 17 3.27 9.28 -10.04
C TYR A 17 2.67 7.89 -10.26
N THR A 18 1.80 7.43 -9.35
CA THR A 18 1.15 6.10 -9.44
C THR A 18 0.32 5.99 -10.72
N ALA A 19 -0.49 7.00 -11.05
CA ALA A 19 -1.32 7.04 -12.25
C ALA A 19 -0.49 7.05 -13.55
N ARG A 20 0.58 7.85 -13.61
CA ARG A 20 1.47 7.93 -14.77
C ARG A 20 2.29 6.65 -14.97
N ASN A 21 2.56 5.92 -13.89
CA ASN A 21 3.38 4.70 -13.90
C ASN A 21 2.57 3.41 -13.76
N ILE A 22 1.27 3.41 -14.10
CA ILE A 22 0.44 2.20 -14.11
C ILE A 22 1.11 1.05 -14.89
N PRO A 23 1.68 1.24 -16.10
CA PRO A 23 2.35 0.15 -16.82
C PRO A 23 3.54 -0.44 -16.05
N LEU A 24 4.33 0.40 -15.39
CA LEU A 24 5.45 -0.04 -14.56
C LEU A 24 4.96 -0.83 -13.33
N ILE A 25 3.93 -0.33 -12.65
CA ILE A 25 3.33 -0.99 -11.48
C ILE A 25 2.77 -2.36 -11.89
N ILE A 26 2.03 -2.43 -13.01
CA ILE A 26 1.56 -3.70 -13.58
C ILE A 26 2.76 -4.61 -13.88
N GLY A 27 3.80 -4.12 -14.55
CA GLY A 27 4.98 -4.93 -14.86
C GLY A 27 5.71 -5.50 -13.63
N LEU A 28 5.70 -4.77 -12.52
CA LEU A 28 6.33 -5.18 -11.26
C LEU A 28 5.47 -6.12 -10.41
N PHE A 29 4.14 -5.93 -10.41
CA PHE A 29 3.24 -6.60 -9.47
C PHE A 29 2.25 -7.58 -10.10
N LEU A 30 2.05 -7.57 -11.42
CA LEU A 30 1.02 -8.41 -12.07
C LEU A 30 1.16 -9.87 -11.72
N PHE A 31 2.35 -10.46 -11.91
CA PHE A 31 2.52 -11.88 -11.64
C PHE A 31 2.42 -12.24 -10.15
N PRO A 32 3.12 -11.54 -9.23
CA PRO A 32 2.89 -11.71 -7.80
C PRO A 32 1.41 -11.60 -7.40
N ALA A 33 0.69 -10.62 -7.94
CA ALA A 33 -0.73 -10.43 -7.66
C ALA A 33 -1.57 -11.59 -8.20
N LEU A 34 -1.31 -12.08 -9.41
CA LEU A 34 -1.99 -13.27 -9.95
C LEU A 34 -1.70 -14.53 -9.13
N ALA A 35 -0.48 -14.71 -8.65
CA ALA A 35 -0.12 -15.81 -7.78
C ALA A 35 -0.86 -15.72 -6.43
N VAL A 36 -0.94 -14.53 -5.84
CA VAL A 36 -1.73 -14.28 -4.61
C VAL A 36 -3.20 -14.57 -4.84
N VAL A 37 -3.79 -14.04 -5.92
CA VAL A 37 -5.20 -14.30 -6.28
C VAL A 37 -5.44 -15.79 -6.48
N ALA A 38 -4.53 -16.53 -7.12
CA ALA A 38 -4.67 -17.98 -7.30
C ALA A 38 -4.62 -18.73 -5.96
N ILE A 39 -3.73 -18.33 -5.04
CA ILE A 39 -3.62 -18.92 -3.70
C ILE A 39 -4.85 -18.59 -2.85
N GLU A 40 -5.31 -17.34 -2.89
CA GLU A 40 -6.53 -16.89 -2.20
C GLU A 40 -7.76 -17.60 -2.74
N LEU A 41 -7.88 -17.76 -4.07
CA LEU A 41 -8.95 -18.52 -4.69
C LEU A 41 -8.90 -19.99 -4.25
N ALA A 42 -7.72 -20.61 -4.23
CA ALA A 42 -7.56 -21.98 -3.75
C ALA A 42 -7.93 -22.12 -2.27
N TYR A 43 -7.48 -21.18 -1.42
CA TYR A 43 -7.84 -21.12 -0.02
C TYR A 43 -9.35 -20.98 0.16
N VAL A 44 -9.96 -20.04 -0.54
CA VAL A 44 -11.40 -19.78 -0.50
C VAL A 44 -12.20 -20.98 -1.01
N MET A 45 -11.75 -21.65 -2.08
CA MET A 45 -12.40 -22.86 -2.59
C MET A 45 -12.30 -24.03 -1.61
N VAL A 46 -11.19 -24.18 -0.89
CA VAL A 46 -11.02 -25.26 0.10
C VAL A 46 -11.75 -24.95 1.41
N ALA A 47 -11.64 -23.71 1.91
CA ALA A 47 -12.20 -23.30 3.19
C ALA A 47 -13.71 -22.98 3.12
N HIS A 48 -14.19 -22.60 1.93
CA HIS A 48 -15.57 -22.18 1.70
C HIS A 48 -16.22 -22.92 0.52
N GLY A 49 -15.70 -24.09 0.12
CA GLY A 49 -16.25 -24.87 -0.99
C GLY A 49 -17.75 -25.15 -0.86
N ASP A 50 -18.22 -25.43 0.35
CA ASP A 50 -19.63 -25.65 0.64
C ASP A 50 -20.46 -24.37 0.41
N VAL A 51 -19.95 -23.21 0.83
CA VAL A 51 -20.56 -21.89 0.60
C VAL A 51 -20.61 -21.56 -0.88
N TRP A 52 -19.54 -21.82 -1.62
CA TRP A 52 -19.53 -21.65 -3.08
C TRP A 52 -20.53 -22.56 -3.76
N SER A 53 -20.61 -23.82 -3.34
CA SER A 53 -21.58 -24.77 -3.88
C SER A 53 -23.02 -24.33 -3.59
N ALA A 54 -23.28 -23.75 -2.42
CA ALA A 54 -24.58 -23.23 -2.03
C ALA A 54 -24.94 -21.95 -2.82
N ILE A 55 -23.99 -21.02 -3.01
CA ILE A 55 -24.18 -19.82 -3.85
C ILE A 55 -24.52 -20.23 -5.28
N LEU A 56 -23.77 -21.18 -5.85
CA LEU A 56 -23.99 -21.68 -7.21
C LEU A 56 -25.32 -22.44 -7.37
N ARG A 57 -25.89 -22.95 -6.28
CA ARG A 57 -27.20 -23.62 -6.26
C ARG A 57 -28.37 -22.67 -5.92
N GLY A 58 -28.10 -21.39 -5.65
CA GLY A 58 -29.13 -20.43 -5.22
C GLY A 58 -29.61 -20.65 -3.78
N GLU A 59 -28.90 -21.44 -2.97
CA GLU A 59 -29.22 -21.74 -1.59
C GLU A 59 -28.70 -20.62 -0.66
N THR A 60 -29.16 -19.37 -0.84
CA THR A 60 -28.68 -18.21 -0.06
C THR A 60 -29.24 -18.14 1.37
N GLY A 61 -29.96 -19.17 1.83
CA GLY A 61 -30.57 -19.25 3.15
C GLY A 61 -29.54 -19.44 4.27
N THR A 62 -29.21 -18.36 4.97
CA THR A 62 -28.40 -18.32 6.21
C THR A 62 -27.23 -19.31 6.21
N MET A 63 -26.26 -19.07 5.34
CA MET A 63 -24.98 -19.74 5.45
C MET A 63 -24.34 -19.33 6.77
N GLN A 64 -24.33 -20.22 7.74
CA GLN A 64 -23.40 -20.08 8.87
C GLN A 64 -22.02 -20.30 8.29
N THR A 65 -21.29 -19.21 8.07
CA THR A 65 -19.84 -19.30 7.87
C THR A 65 -19.29 -19.99 9.10
N GLY A 66 -18.94 -21.27 8.95
CA GLY A 66 -18.32 -22.06 10.01
C GLY A 66 -17.18 -21.22 10.59
N TYR A 67 -17.27 -20.93 11.88
CA TYR A 67 -16.34 -20.05 12.56
C TYR A 67 -14.91 -20.57 12.36
N HIS A 68 -14.04 -19.73 11.81
CA HIS A 68 -12.63 -20.02 11.65
C HIS A 68 -11.97 -20.01 13.04
N GLY A 69 -11.86 -21.19 13.66
CA GLY A 69 -11.04 -21.37 14.86
C GLY A 69 -9.56 -21.05 14.59
N LEU A 70 -8.70 -21.30 15.59
CA LEU A 70 -7.24 -21.08 15.48
C LEU A 70 -6.62 -21.56 14.14
N PRO A 71 -6.98 -22.72 13.56
CA PRO A 71 -6.45 -23.14 12.27
C PRO A 71 -6.76 -22.19 11.11
N GLY A 72 -7.98 -21.64 11.04
CA GLY A 72 -8.37 -20.69 9.99
C GLY A 72 -7.66 -19.35 10.14
N TYR A 73 -7.48 -18.89 11.38
CA TYR A 73 -6.67 -17.70 11.67
C TYR A 73 -5.21 -17.89 11.24
N LEU A 74 -4.59 -19.02 11.58
CA LEU A 74 -3.22 -19.36 11.15
C LEU A 74 -3.09 -19.46 9.62
N ALA A 75 -4.11 -19.98 8.93
CA ALA A 75 -4.13 -20.05 7.47
C ALA A 75 -4.17 -18.64 6.84
N GLN A 76 -4.97 -17.72 7.39
CA GLN A 76 -4.98 -16.32 6.95
C GLN A 76 -3.62 -15.65 7.16
N TRP A 77 -2.94 -15.93 8.27
CA TRP A 77 -1.58 -15.42 8.50
C TRP A 77 -0.55 -15.99 7.54
N ALA A 78 -0.62 -17.29 7.26
CA ALA A 78 0.24 -17.91 6.27
C ALA A 78 0.04 -17.27 4.89
N LEU A 79 -1.22 -17.03 4.52
CA LEU A 79 -1.58 -16.36 3.27
C LEU A 79 -1.04 -14.92 3.22
N TYR A 80 -1.23 -14.15 4.29
CA TYR A 80 -0.66 -12.80 4.40
C TYR A 80 0.87 -12.80 4.24
N PHE A 81 1.55 -13.75 4.90
CA PHE A 81 3.01 -13.88 4.79
C PHE A 81 3.46 -14.24 3.37
N ILE A 82 2.77 -15.17 2.71
CA ILE A 82 3.06 -15.55 1.32
C ILE A 82 2.85 -14.35 0.38
N THR A 83 1.74 -13.61 0.55
CA THR A 83 1.47 -12.38 -0.19
C THR A 83 2.60 -11.37 -0.02
N MET A 84 3.08 -11.20 1.21
CA MET A 84 4.19 -10.30 1.50
C MET A 84 5.49 -10.73 0.81
N LEU A 85 5.82 -12.03 0.83
CA LEU A 85 6.97 -12.58 0.11
C LEU A 85 6.87 -12.32 -1.39
N LEU A 86 5.70 -12.59 -1.99
CA LEU A 86 5.49 -12.45 -3.43
C LEU A 86 5.58 -10.98 -3.88
N LEU A 87 5.05 -10.04 -3.09
CA LEU A 87 5.02 -8.62 -3.44
C LEU A 87 6.33 -7.88 -3.09
N THR A 88 7.16 -8.42 -2.21
CA THR A 88 8.39 -7.75 -1.73
C THR A 88 9.35 -7.34 -2.86
N PRO A 89 9.69 -8.18 -3.85
CA PRO A 89 10.61 -7.78 -4.92
C PRO A 89 10.11 -6.57 -5.71
N GLY A 90 8.81 -6.54 -6.03
CA GLY A 90 8.18 -5.41 -6.69
C GLY A 90 8.22 -4.14 -5.82
N ALA A 91 7.96 -4.28 -4.51
CA ALA A 91 8.01 -3.19 -3.55
C ALA A 91 9.41 -2.56 -3.44
N VAL A 92 10.43 -3.39 -3.21
CA VAL A 92 11.82 -2.96 -3.12
C VAL A 92 12.27 -2.29 -4.42
N ARG A 93 11.93 -2.88 -5.57
CA ARG A 93 12.34 -2.35 -6.87
C ARG A 93 11.67 -1.01 -7.17
N LEU A 94 10.36 -0.89 -6.93
CA LEU A 94 9.63 0.36 -7.13
C LEU A 94 10.17 1.47 -6.23
N SER A 95 10.43 1.21 -4.94
CA SER A 95 11.05 2.21 -4.05
C SER A 95 12.42 2.68 -4.54
N ARG A 96 13.24 1.78 -5.10
CA ARG A 96 14.55 2.13 -5.67
C ARG A 96 14.46 2.89 -7.00
N ILE A 97 13.49 2.57 -7.85
CA ILE A 97 13.22 3.34 -9.08
C ILE A 97 12.82 4.77 -8.71
N ILE A 98 11.91 4.95 -7.75
CA ILE A 98 11.50 6.28 -7.27
C ILE A 98 12.68 7.05 -6.69
N ALA A 99 13.60 6.37 -5.99
CA ALA A 99 14.83 6.97 -5.48
C ALA A 99 15.83 7.37 -6.59
N GLY A 100 15.67 6.84 -7.81
CA GLY A 100 16.63 6.97 -8.90
C GLY A 100 17.88 6.11 -8.69
N ASP A 101 17.81 5.06 -7.86
CA ASP A 101 18.94 4.17 -7.57
C ASP A 101 19.11 3.07 -8.64
N ILE A 102 18.07 2.82 -9.46
CA ILE A 102 18.06 1.86 -10.56
C ILE A 102 17.16 2.35 -11.70
N GLU A 103 17.43 1.88 -12.91
CA GLU A 103 16.60 2.16 -14.08
C GLU A 103 15.29 1.36 -14.10
N ARG A 104 14.32 1.86 -14.86
CA ARG A 104 13.08 1.13 -15.14
C ARG A 104 13.43 -0.15 -15.89
N PRO A 105 12.99 -1.32 -15.42
CA PRO A 105 13.32 -2.54 -16.12
C PRO A 105 12.61 -2.61 -17.48
N GLY A 106 13.30 -3.20 -18.47
CA GLY A 106 12.68 -3.61 -19.71
C GLY A 106 11.94 -4.94 -19.55
N GLY A 107 10.67 -4.98 -19.92
CA GLY A 107 9.86 -6.19 -20.00
C GLY A 107 8.80 -6.35 -18.91
N LEU A 108 8.11 -7.48 -18.97
CA LEU A 108 7.21 -7.98 -17.93
C LEU A 108 7.97 -9.08 -17.19
N TRP A 109 7.89 -9.11 -15.86
CA TRP A 109 8.55 -10.07 -14.97
C TRP A 109 9.92 -9.68 -14.42
N HIS A 110 9.92 -9.32 -13.13
CA HIS A 110 11.15 -9.05 -12.39
C HIS A 110 11.10 -9.65 -10.99
N PHE A 111 11.26 -10.96 -10.90
CA PHE A 111 11.43 -11.65 -9.62
C PHE A 111 12.92 -11.91 -9.35
N SER A 112 13.49 -11.16 -8.42
CA SER A 112 14.82 -11.42 -7.87
C SER A 112 14.72 -11.30 -6.36
N PHE A 113 15.21 -12.31 -5.65
CA PHE A 113 15.09 -12.39 -4.19
C PHE A 113 16.47 -12.49 -3.57
N GLY A 114 17.03 -11.36 -3.18
CA GLY A 114 18.34 -11.24 -2.54
C GLY A 114 18.24 -10.89 -1.06
N MET A 115 19.39 -10.54 -0.47
CA MET A 115 19.47 -10.17 0.95
C MET A 115 18.65 -8.91 1.29
N ARG A 116 18.53 -7.99 0.32
CA ARG A 116 17.75 -6.75 0.47
C ARG A 116 16.26 -7.05 0.59
N GLU A 117 15.75 -7.94 -0.25
CA GLU A 117 14.36 -8.42 -0.20
C GLU A 117 14.10 -9.14 1.13
N TRP A 118 15.01 -10.02 1.58
CA TRP A 118 14.88 -10.66 2.90
C TRP A 118 14.84 -9.66 4.07
N ARG A 119 15.67 -8.61 4.02
CA ARG A 119 15.63 -7.53 5.02
C ARG A 119 14.32 -6.76 4.96
N TYR A 120 13.79 -6.51 3.76
CA TYR A 120 12.49 -5.88 3.59
C TYR A 120 11.34 -6.75 4.13
N VAL A 121 11.40 -8.07 3.91
CA VAL A 121 10.47 -9.02 4.53
C VAL A 121 10.56 -8.93 6.05
N GLY A 122 11.77 -9.01 6.62
CA GLY A 122 11.95 -8.90 8.06
C GLY A 122 11.41 -7.58 8.62
N ALA A 123 11.65 -6.47 7.94
CA ALA A 123 11.11 -5.16 8.30
C ALA A 123 9.58 -5.11 8.21
N SER A 124 9.00 -5.68 7.16
CA SER A 124 7.56 -5.74 6.96
C SER A 124 6.90 -6.61 8.03
N LEU A 125 7.47 -7.77 8.38
CA LEU A 125 7.01 -8.60 9.49
C LEU A 125 7.00 -7.85 10.82
N LEU A 126 8.02 -7.04 11.10
CA LEU A 126 8.07 -6.23 12.31
C LEU A 126 6.94 -5.18 12.33
N VAL A 127 6.70 -4.52 11.20
CA VAL A 127 5.57 -3.58 11.05
C VAL A 127 4.23 -4.31 11.23
N SER A 128 4.05 -5.46 10.59
CA SER A 128 2.84 -6.27 10.72
C SER A 128 2.62 -6.76 12.15
N LEU A 129 3.67 -7.16 12.86
CA LEU A 129 3.59 -7.58 14.27
C LEU A 129 3.13 -6.44 15.18
N VAL A 130 3.58 -5.22 14.91
CA VAL A 130 3.06 -4.03 15.60
C VAL A 130 1.57 -3.88 15.32
N TYR A 131 1.13 -3.96 14.05
CA TYR A 131 -0.29 -3.91 13.71
C TYR A 131 -1.11 -5.01 14.37
N ILE A 132 -0.60 -6.24 14.43
CA ILE A 132 -1.23 -7.38 15.11
C ILE A 132 -1.45 -7.07 16.59
N ILE A 133 -0.42 -6.57 17.28
CA ILE A 133 -0.55 -6.24 18.71
C ILE A 133 -1.63 -5.19 18.91
N PHE A 134 -1.72 -4.19 18.02
CA PHE A 134 -2.79 -3.19 18.09
C PHE A 134 -4.15 -3.79 17.79
N ASP A 135 -4.30 -4.54 16.71
CA ASP A 135 -5.55 -5.19 16.33
C ASP A 135 -6.06 -6.10 17.46
N LEU A 136 -5.20 -6.97 17.98
CA LEU A 136 -5.43 -7.79 19.18
C LEU A 136 -5.44 -7.01 20.49
N SER A 137 -5.42 -5.70 20.51
CA SER A 137 -5.64 -4.89 21.72
C SER A 137 -6.92 -4.07 21.64
N LEU A 138 -7.45 -3.90 20.42
CA LEU A 138 -8.72 -3.25 20.19
C LEU A 138 -9.86 -4.27 20.35
N PRO A 139 -11.03 -3.86 20.90
CA PRO A 139 -12.18 -4.75 21.06
C PRO A 139 -12.61 -5.45 19.78
N ALA A 140 -12.42 -4.81 18.63
CA ALA A 140 -12.78 -5.34 17.31
C ALA A 140 -11.84 -6.47 16.84
N GLY A 141 -10.51 -6.32 16.95
CA GLY A 141 -9.58 -7.38 16.58
C GLY A 141 -9.60 -8.54 17.57
N TRP A 142 -9.87 -8.27 18.86
CA TRP A 142 -10.21 -9.34 19.82
C TRP A 142 -11.54 -10.01 19.53
N ALA A 143 -12.58 -9.28 19.09
CA ALA A 143 -13.82 -9.90 18.67
C ALA A 143 -13.62 -10.81 17.46
N GLN A 144 -12.76 -10.43 16.51
CA GLN A 144 -12.38 -11.29 15.38
C GLN A 144 -11.54 -12.50 15.82
N PHE A 145 -10.63 -12.33 16.79
CA PHE A 145 -9.76 -13.41 17.30
C PHE A 145 -10.47 -14.39 18.25
N ALA A 146 -11.37 -13.91 19.11
CA ALA A 146 -12.06 -14.71 20.12
C ALA A 146 -13.42 -15.23 19.68
N ASN A 147 -14.17 -14.54 18.82
CA ASN A 147 -15.55 -14.93 18.54
C ASN A 147 -15.71 -15.86 17.35
N GLY A 148 -15.38 -17.11 17.64
CA GLY A 148 -16.32 -18.23 17.44
C GLY A 148 -17.65 -18.14 18.22
N GLY A 149 -17.91 -17.11 19.03
CA GLY A 149 -19.17 -16.88 19.74
C GLY A 149 -19.06 -15.83 20.86
N VAL A 150 -20.02 -14.90 20.90
CA VAL A 150 -20.30 -13.84 21.91
C VAL A 150 -19.23 -13.64 22.99
N LEU A 151 -18.45 -12.55 22.86
CA LEU A 151 -17.39 -12.21 23.81
C LEU A 151 -17.97 -12.02 25.23
N PRO A 152 -17.44 -12.68 26.27
CA PRO A 152 -17.47 -12.12 27.61
C PRO A 152 -16.73 -10.77 27.59
N ASN A 153 -17.26 -9.75 28.29
CA ASN A 153 -16.67 -8.42 28.32
C ASN A 153 -15.22 -8.52 28.85
N MET A 154 -14.23 -8.46 27.96
CA MET A 154 -12.82 -8.62 28.32
C MET A 154 -12.32 -7.50 29.22
N TYR A 155 -12.90 -6.30 29.09
CA TYR A 155 -12.68 -5.24 30.05
C TYR A 155 -13.15 -5.68 31.44
N ALA A 156 -14.29 -6.38 31.55
CA ALA A 156 -14.72 -6.98 32.80
C ALA A 156 -13.78 -8.11 33.29
N ILE A 157 -13.22 -8.93 32.39
CA ILE A 157 -12.23 -9.97 32.73
C ILE A 157 -10.92 -9.37 33.27
N LEU A 158 -10.45 -8.30 32.64
CA LEU A 158 -9.27 -7.54 33.06
C LEU A 158 -9.55 -6.62 34.27
N GLY A 159 -10.77 -6.66 34.82
CA GLY A 159 -11.19 -5.81 35.94
C GLY A 159 -11.21 -4.31 35.61
N ILE A 160 -11.26 -3.96 34.32
CA ILE A 160 -11.33 -2.59 33.84
C ILE A 160 -12.75 -2.07 34.10
N PRO A 161 -12.89 -0.96 34.85
CA PRO A 161 -14.19 -0.36 35.15
C PRO A 161 -14.96 0.03 33.88
N GLN A 162 -16.29 -0.16 33.91
CA GLN A 162 -17.19 0.31 32.86
C GLN A 162 -16.99 1.82 32.63
N GLY A 163 -16.88 2.23 31.37
CA GLY A 163 -16.62 3.61 30.98
C GLY A 163 -15.14 3.99 30.83
N LEU A 164 -14.18 3.21 31.37
CA LEU A 164 -12.76 3.40 31.05
C LEU A 164 -12.36 2.76 29.71
N GLU A 165 -13.18 1.84 29.22
CA GLU A 165 -13.02 1.11 27.95
C GLU A 165 -12.83 2.06 26.76
N ILE A 166 -13.65 3.12 26.67
CA ILE A 166 -13.58 4.12 25.60
C ILE A 166 -12.27 4.91 25.63
N TRP A 167 -11.76 5.23 26.82
CA TRP A 167 -10.51 5.97 26.97
C TRP A 167 -9.30 5.11 26.62
N ILE A 168 -9.32 3.83 26.99
CA ILE A 168 -8.30 2.86 26.58
C ILE A 168 -8.32 2.67 25.07
N PHE A 169 -9.51 2.50 24.48
CA PHE A 169 -9.68 2.40 23.03
C PHE A 169 -9.12 3.64 22.30
N LEU A 170 -9.47 4.84 22.76
CA LEU A 170 -8.96 6.09 22.19
C LEU A 170 -7.44 6.20 22.35
N ALA A 171 -6.89 5.87 23.52
CA ALA A 171 -5.45 5.90 23.76
C ALA A 171 -4.69 4.92 22.85
N LEU A 172 -5.18 3.68 22.71
CA LEU A 172 -4.60 2.68 21.81
C LEU A 172 -4.71 3.10 20.34
N THR A 173 -5.84 3.70 19.95
CA THR A 173 -6.03 4.21 18.58
C THR A 173 -5.06 5.36 18.28
N ILE A 174 -4.91 6.31 19.19
CA ILE A 174 -3.96 7.42 19.05
C ILE A 174 -2.53 6.88 18.99
N LEU A 175 -2.18 5.91 19.84
CA LEU A 175 -0.87 5.28 19.83
C LEU A 175 -0.62 4.52 18.52
N MET A 176 -1.61 3.79 18.01
CA MET A 176 -1.53 3.10 16.72
C MET A 176 -1.30 4.07 15.56
N ILE A 177 -2.05 5.18 15.52
CA ILE A 177 -1.86 6.25 14.52
C ILE A 177 -0.46 6.83 14.65
N TRP A 178 -0.03 7.12 15.88
CA TRP A 178 1.31 7.66 16.14
C TRP A 178 2.40 6.72 15.63
N ILE A 179 2.35 5.43 15.99
CA ILE A 179 3.34 4.43 15.57
C ILE A 179 3.28 4.22 14.05
N THR A 180 2.10 4.16 13.45
CA THR A 180 1.92 4.03 11.99
C THR A 180 2.64 5.14 11.26
N VAL A 181 2.37 6.41 11.63
CA VAL A 181 3.01 7.59 11.04
C VAL A 181 4.53 7.53 11.22
N LYS A 182 5.00 7.06 12.38
CA LYS A 182 6.42 6.90 12.68
C LYS A 182 7.09 5.83 11.82
N LEU A 183 6.38 4.77 11.46
CA LEU A 183 6.88 3.64 10.68
C LEU A 183 6.76 3.83 9.17
N VAL A 184 6.01 4.81 8.67
CA VAL A 184 5.91 5.08 7.21
C VAL A 184 7.26 5.12 6.48
N PRO A 185 8.28 5.89 6.94
CA PRO A 185 9.56 5.95 6.22
C PRO A 185 10.43 4.69 6.44
N PHE A 186 10.03 3.76 7.31
CA PHE A 186 10.86 2.61 7.68
C PHE A 186 11.02 1.62 6.53
N LEU A 187 9.94 1.18 5.89
CA LEU A 187 10.02 0.21 4.79
C LEU A 187 10.81 0.75 3.58
N PRO A 188 10.58 1.99 3.10
CA PRO A 188 11.41 2.58 2.05
C PRO A 188 12.88 2.70 2.43
N MET A 189 13.20 3.05 3.68
CA MET A 189 14.58 3.10 4.17
C MET A 189 15.26 1.73 4.02
N VAL A 190 14.57 0.63 4.38
CA VAL A 190 15.12 -0.72 4.20
C VAL A 190 15.26 -1.08 2.73
N ALA A 191 14.26 -0.76 1.89
CA ALA A 191 14.31 -1.01 0.45
C ALA A 191 15.45 -0.26 -0.25
N ILE A 192 15.71 0.98 0.15
CA ILE A 192 16.64 1.89 -0.53
C ILE A 192 18.06 1.76 0.04
N GLU A 193 18.23 1.90 1.36
CA GLU A 193 19.54 1.89 2.02
C GLU A 193 20.05 0.48 2.36
N ASP A 194 19.19 -0.54 2.28
CA ASP A 194 19.53 -1.92 2.66
C ASP A 194 19.99 -2.04 4.13
N ARG A 195 19.36 -1.29 5.04
CA ARG A 195 19.71 -1.22 6.47
C ARG A 195 18.49 -1.38 7.36
N LEU A 196 18.51 -2.37 8.24
CA LEU A 196 17.45 -2.62 9.22
C LEU A 196 17.78 -1.94 10.56
N THR A 197 17.38 -0.68 10.72
CA THR A 197 17.63 0.11 11.95
C THR A 197 16.36 0.80 12.44
N ILE A 198 15.57 0.12 13.29
CA ILE A 198 14.26 0.59 13.76
C ILE A 198 14.35 1.97 14.41
N GLY A 199 15.32 2.18 15.31
CA GLY A 199 15.49 3.46 16.01
C GLY A 199 15.73 4.64 15.07
N ARG A 200 16.48 4.43 13.99
CA ARG A 200 16.69 5.45 12.94
C ARG A 200 15.39 5.73 12.20
N GLY A 201 14.67 4.68 11.79
CA GLY A 201 13.36 4.79 11.13
C GLY A 201 12.35 5.63 11.91
N LEU A 202 12.17 5.32 13.20
CA LEU A 202 11.27 6.08 14.10
C LEU A 202 11.73 7.53 14.32
N GLY A 203 13.04 7.78 14.25
CA GLY A 203 13.66 9.10 14.35
C GLY A 203 13.49 9.98 13.10
N LEU A 204 13.28 9.39 11.92
CA LEU A 204 13.18 10.14 10.65
C LEU A 204 11.99 11.10 10.66
N SER A 205 10.83 10.63 11.10
CA SER A 205 9.57 11.39 11.18
C SER A 205 9.53 12.46 12.28
N VAL A 206 10.54 12.54 13.17
CA VAL A 206 10.63 13.62 14.18
C VAL A 206 10.74 14.98 13.49
N GLY A 207 9.81 15.89 13.82
CA GLY A 207 9.71 17.23 13.24
C GLY A 207 8.78 17.34 12.01
N ASN A 208 8.39 16.22 11.40
CA ASN A 208 7.48 16.16 10.25
C ASN A 208 6.21 15.34 10.51
N PHE A 209 5.96 14.93 11.76
CA PHE A 209 4.85 14.06 12.13
C PHE A 209 3.50 14.52 11.57
N TRP A 210 3.11 15.78 11.82
CA TRP A 210 1.84 16.34 11.36
C TRP A 210 1.74 16.43 9.83
N ASN A 211 2.85 16.69 9.15
CA ASN A 211 2.89 16.75 7.69
C ASN A 211 2.72 15.35 7.07
N ILE A 212 3.35 14.33 7.66
CA ILE A 212 3.19 12.93 7.24
C ILE A 212 1.75 12.48 7.49
N LEU A 213 1.23 12.70 8.70
CA LEU A 213 -0.15 12.36 9.06
C LEU A 213 -1.15 13.05 8.12
N GLY A 214 -0.96 14.35 7.86
CA GLY A 214 -1.79 15.09 6.91
C GLY A 214 -1.73 14.52 5.50
N ALA A 215 -0.55 14.11 5.02
CA ALA A 215 -0.41 13.49 3.70
C ALA A 215 -1.12 12.14 3.61
N LEU A 216 -1.03 11.31 4.67
CA LEU A 216 -1.74 10.03 4.74
C LEU A 216 -3.25 10.23 4.75
N ILE A 217 -3.77 11.15 5.57
CA ILE A 217 -5.21 11.45 5.64
C ILE A 217 -5.70 11.95 4.27
N LEU A 218 -4.98 12.88 3.64
CA LEU A 218 -5.34 13.39 2.32
C LEU A 218 -5.31 12.27 1.26
N LEU A 219 -4.29 11.42 1.27
CA LEU A 219 -4.22 10.28 0.35
C LEU A 219 -5.43 9.35 0.55
N VAL A 220 -5.76 8.99 1.79
CA VAL A 220 -6.91 8.13 2.11
C VAL A 220 -8.23 8.76 1.65
N LEU A 221 -8.42 10.07 1.88
CA LEU A 221 -9.62 10.77 1.43
C LEU A 221 -9.75 10.79 -0.09
N ILE A 222 -8.65 11.05 -0.81
CA ILE A 222 -8.64 11.04 -2.28
C ILE A 222 -8.90 9.63 -2.81
N LEU A 223 -8.23 8.62 -2.25
CA LEU A 223 -8.45 7.22 -2.62
C LEU A 223 -9.89 6.79 -2.34
N ALA A 224 -10.49 7.18 -1.22
CA ALA A 224 -11.89 6.90 -0.92
C ALA A 224 -12.83 7.55 -1.95
N ALA A 225 -12.57 8.79 -2.34
CA ALA A 225 -13.35 9.46 -3.39
C ALA A 225 -13.22 8.76 -4.75
N ILE A 226 -12.00 8.36 -5.14
CA ILE A 226 -11.74 7.56 -6.36
C ILE A 226 -12.45 6.22 -6.28
N TYR A 227 -12.40 5.53 -5.14
CA TYR A 227 -13.07 4.25 -4.94
C TYR A 227 -14.58 4.38 -5.13
N ILE A 228 -15.21 5.36 -4.50
CA ILE A 228 -16.65 5.60 -4.62
C ILE A 228 -17.01 5.88 -6.08
N ALA A 229 -16.27 6.77 -6.75
CA ALA A 229 -16.50 7.08 -8.17
C ALA A 229 -16.34 5.84 -9.06
N LEU A 230 -15.28 5.04 -8.84
CA LEU A 230 -15.04 3.80 -9.57
C LEU A 230 -16.16 2.79 -9.34
N MET A 231 -16.60 2.58 -8.10
CA MET A 231 -17.66 1.63 -7.78
C MET A 231 -19.01 2.04 -8.37
N ILE A 232 -19.30 3.34 -8.48
CA ILE A 232 -20.47 3.84 -9.21
C ILE A 232 -20.39 3.47 -10.69
N ILE A 233 -19.25 3.72 -11.33
CA ILE A 233 -19.03 3.39 -12.76
C ILE A 233 -19.15 1.87 -12.96
N VAL A 234 -18.51 1.08 -12.11
CA VAL A 234 -18.53 -0.38 -12.15
C VAL A 234 -19.95 -0.90 -11.97
N ALA A 235 -20.73 -0.36 -11.03
CA ALA A 235 -22.13 -0.74 -10.84
C ALA A 235 -22.98 -0.46 -12.09
N ILE A 236 -22.82 0.71 -12.71
CA ILE A 236 -23.54 1.06 -13.95
C ILE A 236 -23.18 0.10 -15.08
N VAL A 237 -21.89 -0.13 -15.31
CA VAL A 237 -21.40 -1.06 -16.35
C VAL A 237 -21.87 -2.49 -16.08
N ALA A 238 -21.83 -2.95 -14.83
CA ALA A 238 -22.30 -4.27 -14.44
C ALA A 238 -23.78 -4.44 -14.74
N VAL A 239 -24.63 -3.46 -14.38
CA VAL A 239 -26.07 -3.52 -14.68
C VAL A 239 -26.33 -3.60 -16.18
N ILE A 240 -25.63 -2.80 -16.99
CA ILE A 240 -25.78 -2.81 -18.45
C ILE A 240 -25.35 -4.16 -19.03
N LEU A 241 -24.19 -4.69 -18.60
CA LEU A 241 -23.66 -5.98 -19.09
C LEU A 241 -24.56 -7.15 -18.67
N ILE A 242 -25.02 -7.18 -17.42
CA ILE A 242 -25.94 -8.21 -16.92
C ILE A 242 -27.23 -8.19 -17.75
N PHE A 243 -27.82 -7.01 -17.95
CA PHE A 243 -29.04 -6.88 -18.75
C PHE A 243 -28.84 -7.36 -20.19
N ALA A 244 -27.73 -6.97 -20.83
CA ALA A 244 -27.39 -7.42 -22.19
C ALA A 244 -27.20 -8.95 -22.28
N VAL A 245 -26.52 -9.55 -21.30
CA VAL A 245 -26.30 -11.01 -21.25
C VAL A 245 -27.59 -11.76 -21.04
N VAL A 246 -28.46 -11.30 -20.13
CA VAL A 246 -29.77 -11.93 -19.88
C VAL A 246 -30.63 -11.90 -21.14
N LEU A 247 -30.71 -10.76 -21.83
CA LEU A 247 -31.43 -10.64 -23.09
C LEU A 247 -30.84 -11.53 -24.20
N ALA A 248 -29.51 -11.54 -24.35
CA ALA A 248 -28.85 -12.30 -25.41
C ALA A 248 -28.92 -13.82 -25.19
N SER A 249 -28.98 -14.26 -23.94
CA SER A 249 -29.02 -15.67 -23.57
C SER A 249 -30.44 -16.27 -23.62
N GLY A 250 -31.47 -15.46 -23.86
CA GLY A 250 -32.86 -15.91 -23.88
C GLY A 250 -33.30 -16.49 -22.54
N ILE A 251 -32.76 -15.98 -21.43
CA ILE A 251 -33.12 -16.45 -20.09
C ILE A 251 -34.48 -15.85 -19.73
N ASP A 252 -35.52 -16.66 -19.91
CA ASP A 252 -36.90 -16.28 -19.59
C ASP A 252 -37.25 -16.52 -18.10
N ASP A 253 -36.48 -17.37 -17.41
CA ASP A 253 -36.63 -17.67 -15.99
C ASP A 253 -35.99 -16.56 -15.12
N PRO A 254 -36.78 -15.81 -14.33
CA PRO A 254 -36.27 -14.74 -13.46
C PRO A 254 -35.24 -15.22 -12.42
N ASP A 255 -35.34 -16.47 -11.96
CA ASP A 255 -34.43 -17.02 -10.97
C ASP A 255 -33.05 -17.28 -11.60
N GLN A 256 -33.01 -17.84 -12.80
CA GLN A 256 -31.77 -18.00 -13.58
C GLN A 256 -31.16 -16.64 -13.94
N GLY A 257 -31.98 -15.66 -14.32
CA GLY A 257 -31.52 -14.30 -14.60
C GLY A 257 -30.85 -13.66 -13.39
N THR A 258 -31.44 -13.87 -12.21
CA THR A 258 -30.89 -13.37 -10.93
C THR A 258 -29.58 -14.08 -10.55
N GLN A 259 -29.47 -15.40 -10.76
CA GLN A 259 -28.23 -16.15 -10.51
C GLN A 259 -27.08 -15.68 -11.42
N VAL A 260 -27.33 -15.55 -12.72
CA VAL A 260 -26.32 -15.05 -13.68
C VAL A 260 -25.92 -13.61 -13.34
N GLY A 261 -26.89 -12.76 -13.03
CA GLY A 261 -26.63 -11.37 -12.61
C GLY A 261 -25.80 -11.28 -11.34
N THR A 262 -26.10 -12.12 -10.33
CA THR A 262 -25.35 -12.16 -9.07
C THR A 262 -23.92 -12.66 -9.28
N ALA A 263 -23.73 -13.74 -10.05
CA ALA A 263 -22.41 -14.28 -10.35
C ALA A 263 -21.53 -13.28 -11.13
N MET A 264 -22.09 -12.62 -12.15
CA MET A 264 -21.40 -11.57 -12.90
C MET A 264 -21.09 -10.35 -12.03
N GLY A 265 -22.07 -9.87 -11.27
CA GLY A 265 -21.89 -8.74 -10.36
C GLY A 265 -20.79 -9.01 -9.32
N PHE A 266 -20.76 -10.22 -8.77
CA PHE A 266 -19.69 -10.67 -7.88
C PHE A 266 -18.32 -10.65 -8.59
N ALA A 267 -18.21 -11.26 -9.78
CA ALA A 267 -16.93 -11.33 -10.51
C ALA A 267 -16.38 -9.94 -10.87
N ILE A 268 -17.25 -9.05 -11.35
CA ILE A 268 -16.91 -7.67 -11.70
C ILE A 268 -16.48 -6.90 -10.43
N GLY A 269 -17.27 -7.01 -9.35
CA GLY A 269 -16.96 -6.36 -8.08
C GLY A 269 -15.63 -6.84 -7.50
N PHE A 270 -15.41 -8.16 -7.48
CA PHE A 270 -14.17 -8.79 -7.04
C PHE A 270 -12.95 -8.26 -7.81
N LEU A 271 -12.96 -8.33 -9.14
CA LEU A 271 -11.85 -7.84 -9.96
C LEU A 271 -11.60 -6.35 -9.77
N SER A 272 -12.65 -5.53 -9.70
CA SER A 272 -12.55 -4.08 -9.50
C SER A 272 -11.95 -3.75 -8.14
N SER A 273 -12.39 -4.43 -7.08
CA SER A 273 -11.84 -4.25 -5.73
C SER A 273 -10.36 -4.66 -5.65
N TYR A 274 -9.96 -5.76 -6.27
CA TYR A 274 -8.54 -6.16 -6.32
C TYR A 274 -7.69 -5.15 -7.08
N ALA A 275 -8.15 -4.69 -8.24
CA ALA A 275 -7.45 -3.69 -9.03
C ALA A 275 -7.29 -2.38 -8.23
N PHE A 276 -8.34 -1.94 -7.53
CA PHE A 276 -8.28 -0.77 -6.68
C PHE A 276 -7.35 -0.95 -5.48
N ASN A 277 -7.37 -2.11 -4.82
CA ASN A 277 -6.46 -2.42 -3.71
C ASN A 277 -4.99 -2.46 -4.15
N ALA A 278 -4.71 -2.98 -5.34
CA ALA A 278 -3.37 -2.95 -5.91
C ALA A 278 -2.91 -1.51 -6.20
N PHE A 279 -3.79 -0.69 -6.78
CA PHE A 279 -3.52 0.73 -7.04
C PHE A 279 -3.30 1.51 -5.74
N SER A 280 -4.16 1.33 -4.74
CA SER A 280 -4.06 2.03 -3.45
C SER A 280 -2.81 1.62 -2.67
N GLY A 281 -2.47 0.32 -2.68
CA GLY A 281 -1.23 -0.20 -2.10
C GLY A 281 0.02 0.40 -2.76
N ALA A 282 0.03 0.49 -4.10
CA ALA A 282 1.11 1.15 -4.83
C ALA A 282 1.21 2.64 -4.48
N ALA A 283 0.09 3.36 -4.45
CA ALA A 283 0.06 4.79 -4.08
C ALA A 283 0.57 5.04 -2.66
N ALA A 284 0.18 4.20 -1.70
CA ALA A 284 0.68 4.28 -0.33
C ALA A 284 2.19 4.03 -0.24
N MET A 285 2.71 3.08 -1.02
CA MET A 285 4.15 2.78 -1.05
C MET A 285 4.95 3.89 -1.74
N VAL A 286 4.41 4.48 -2.81
CA VAL A 286 4.99 5.66 -3.48
C VAL A 286 5.04 6.83 -2.49
N LEU A 287 3.94 7.11 -1.79
CA LEU A 287 3.89 8.15 -0.77
C LEU A 287 4.93 7.90 0.34
N ALA A 288 4.99 6.68 0.87
CA ALA A 288 5.97 6.32 1.90
C ALA A 288 7.40 6.56 1.41
N THR A 289 7.69 6.18 0.17
CA THR A 289 9.01 6.38 -0.46
C THR A 289 9.34 7.86 -0.62
N MET A 290 8.39 8.67 -1.09
CA MET A 290 8.56 10.13 -1.21
C MET A 290 8.80 10.79 0.15
N ILE A 291 8.06 10.39 1.19
CA ILE A 291 8.27 10.87 2.56
C ILE A 291 9.68 10.56 3.03
N TYR A 292 10.14 9.33 2.82
CA TYR A 292 11.50 8.93 3.20
C TYR A 292 12.55 9.76 2.45
N LEU A 293 12.42 9.92 1.12
CA LEU A 293 13.36 10.69 0.31
C LEU A 293 13.39 12.17 0.73
N GLY A 294 12.23 12.79 0.93
CA GLY A 294 12.15 14.19 1.37
C GLY A 294 12.76 14.45 2.75
N ILE A 295 12.84 13.43 3.62
CA ILE A 295 13.47 13.56 4.94
C ILE A 295 14.95 13.19 4.92
N ALA A 296 15.29 12.04 4.32
CA ALA A 296 16.60 11.39 4.45
C ALA A 296 17.56 11.68 3.30
N ARG A 297 17.03 12.02 2.11
CA ARG A 297 17.80 12.40 0.93
C ARG A 297 17.25 13.70 0.34
N PRO A 298 17.23 14.81 1.11
CA PRO A 298 16.69 16.06 0.61
C PRO A 298 17.58 16.55 -0.53
N LYS A 299 17.10 16.38 -1.76
CA LYS A 299 17.48 17.25 -2.86
C LYS A 299 16.68 18.55 -2.72
N THR A 300 16.93 19.58 -3.52
CA THR A 300 16.07 20.77 -3.52
C THR A 300 14.60 20.32 -3.64
N ASP A 301 13.67 21.03 -2.98
CA ASP A 301 12.24 20.68 -3.07
C ASP A 301 11.81 20.60 -4.55
N GLN A 302 12.43 21.41 -5.41
CA GLN A 302 12.31 21.39 -6.86
C GLN A 302 12.83 20.09 -7.50
N ASP A 303 14.02 19.58 -7.15
CA ASP A 303 14.55 18.31 -7.70
C ASP A 303 13.67 17.10 -7.40
N LEU A 304 13.02 17.08 -6.22
CA LEU A 304 12.07 16.02 -5.88
C LEU A 304 10.81 16.11 -6.76
N ILE A 305 10.38 17.32 -7.10
CA ILE A 305 9.23 17.57 -7.99
C ILE A 305 9.61 17.29 -9.44
N ASP A 306 10.76 17.78 -9.90
CA ASP A 306 11.27 17.65 -11.26
C ASP A 306 11.59 16.19 -11.61
N ARG A 307 12.00 15.37 -10.63
CA ARG A 307 12.14 13.91 -10.81
C ARG A 307 10.81 13.18 -10.91
N LEU A 308 9.70 13.82 -10.52
CA LEU A 308 8.35 13.24 -10.54
C LEU A 308 7.50 13.78 -11.69
N ASP A 309 7.81 15.00 -12.14
CA ASP A 309 7.34 15.57 -13.39
C ASP A 309 8.28 15.12 -14.51
N ASP A 310 8.09 13.87 -14.95
CA ASP A 310 8.63 13.26 -16.18
C ASP A 310 8.21 14.01 -17.47
N THR A 311 7.80 15.28 -17.39
CA THR A 311 7.80 16.17 -18.54
C THR A 311 9.23 16.15 -19.07
N PRO A 312 9.45 15.69 -20.32
CA PRO A 312 10.77 15.78 -20.92
C PRO A 312 11.18 17.24 -20.80
N ARG A 313 12.18 17.56 -19.98
CA ARG A 313 12.80 18.86 -20.05
C ARG A 313 13.27 18.98 -21.47
N LYS A 314 12.82 20.02 -22.17
CA LYS A 314 13.45 20.32 -23.43
C LYS A 314 14.92 20.58 -23.11
N PRO A 315 15.87 20.18 -23.98
CA PRO A 315 17.27 20.51 -23.80
C PRO A 315 17.51 22.01 -23.56
N GLU A 316 16.56 22.84 -23.99
CA GLU A 316 16.49 24.29 -23.85
C GLU A 316 16.26 24.78 -22.39
N ASP A 317 15.79 23.92 -21.48
CA ASP A 317 15.46 24.26 -20.08
C ASP A 317 16.55 23.82 -19.08
N GLU A 318 17.64 23.20 -19.54
CA GLU A 318 18.81 22.96 -18.70
C GLU A 318 19.59 24.29 -18.57
N PRO A 319 19.85 24.77 -17.34
CA PRO A 319 20.66 25.98 -17.18
C PRO A 319 22.04 25.73 -17.81
N ASP A 320 22.41 26.56 -18.79
CA ASP A 320 23.72 26.55 -19.42
C ASP A 320 24.81 26.53 -18.33
N THR A 321 25.45 25.38 -18.14
CA THR A 321 26.54 25.20 -17.18
C THR A 321 27.85 25.86 -17.65
N ASP A 322 27.82 26.59 -18.76
CA ASP A 322 29.00 27.13 -19.42
C ASP A 322 29.46 28.49 -18.82
N ASP A 323 28.76 29.02 -17.82
CA ASP A 323 29.09 30.32 -17.21
C ASP A 323 29.96 30.25 -15.92
N GLU A 324 30.38 29.07 -15.45
CA GLU A 324 31.18 28.96 -14.19
C GLU A 324 32.72 29.00 -14.33
N ASP A 325 33.30 29.05 -15.53
CA ASP A 325 34.78 29.09 -15.71
C ASP A 325 35.40 30.51 -15.73
N GLY A 326 34.65 31.52 -15.27
CA GLY A 326 35.04 32.93 -15.29
C GLY A 326 35.81 33.46 -14.08
N VAL A 327 36.39 32.63 -13.18
CA VAL A 327 37.21 33.15 -12.07
C VAL A 327 38.66 33.29 -12.52
N LYS A 328 39.00 34.47 -13.05
CA LYS A 328 40.37 34.94 -13.26
C LYS A 328 41.19 34.79 -11.98
N ARG A 329 42.15 33.86 -12.02
CA ARG A 329 43.19 33.69 -11.01
C ARG A 329 44.38 34.57 -11.39
N ASP A 330 44.22 35.88 -11.25
CA ASP A 330 45.33 36.83 -11.40
C ASP A 330 46.01 37.03 -10.04
N GLY A 331 47.26 36.57 -9.94
CA GLY A 331 48.21 37.06 -8.93
C GLY A 331 48.85 35.99 -8.06
N GLU A 332 49.92 35.37 -8.54
CA GLU A 332 51.02 35.01 -7.63
C GLU A 332 52.37 35.24 -8.30
N THR A 333 53.01 36.31 -7.83
CA THR A 333 54.30 36.86 -8.20
C THR A 333 55.41 35.94 -7.68
N ALA A 334 56.08 35.21 -8.57
CA ALA A 334 57.30 34.49 -8.22
C ALA A 334 58.51 35.44 -8.34
N ALA A 335 58.93 36.00 -7.20
CA ALA A 335 60.26 36.58 -7.02
C ALA A 335 61.13 35.55 -6.29
N SER A 336 62.10 34.96 -7.00
CA SER A 336 63.18 34.20 -6.38
C SER A 336 64.36 34.10 -7.34
N ASP A 337 65.26 35.08 -7.27
CA ASP A 337 66.66 34.91 -7.69
C ASP A 337 67.57 35.73 -6.78
N ARG A 338 68.13 35.04 -5.77
CA ARG A 338 69.37 35.40 -5.05
C ARG A 338 69.95 34.15 -4.40
N LYS A 339 70.88 33.49 -5.09
CA LYS A 339 72.26 33.19 -4.65
C LYS A 339 72.88 32.11 -5.54
#